data_AF-A0A925I1P5-F1
#
_entry.id   AF-A0A925I1P5-F1
#
_cell.length_a   1.000
_cell.length_b   1.000
_cell.length_c   1.000
_cell.angle_alpha   90.00
_cell.angle_beta   90.00
_cell.angle_gamma   90.00
#
_symmetry.space_group_name_H-M   'P 1'
#
loop_
_entity.id
_entity.type
_entity.pdbx_description
1 polymer ?
#
loop_
_entity_poly.entity_id
_entity_poly.type
_entity_poly.pdbx_seq_one_letter_code
_entity_poly.pdbx_strand_id
1 'polypeptide(L)'
;EYAVYDPDSRMLRGFLGGLAAHLEADGEGWLIVSDLAEHLGLRTRAELLEWIETAGLKVLGRLDVKPSHPRATDPSDTLHAARAAEITSLWRLAAA
;
A
#
# COMPACT_ATOMS: atom_id res chain seq x y z
N GLU A 1 12.80 14.08 -2.89
CA GLU A 1 12.08 12.81 -3.03
C GLU A 1 10.65 13.02 -2.55
N TYR A 2 9.68 13.01 -3.47
CA TYR A 2 8.28 13.26 -3.14
C TYR A 2 7.69 11.95 -2.63
N ALA A 3 7.43 11.86 -1.32
CA ALA A 3 6.43 10.92 -0.85
C ALA A 3 5.13 11.33 -1.56
N VAL A 4 4.61 10.46 -2.44
CA VAL A 4 3.34 10.74 -3.12
C VAL A 4 2.27 10.69 -2.05
N TYR A 5 1.95 11.86 -1.50
CA TYR A 5 0.73 12.05 -0.75
C TYR A 5 -0.43 11.77 -1.71
N ASP A 6 -1.24 10.77 -1.39
CA ASP A 6 -2.40 10.34 -2.17
C ASP A 6 -3.68 10.74 -1.42
N PRO A 7 -4.15 12.00 -1.55
CA PRO A 7 -5.37 12.44 -0.90
C PRO A 7 -6.54 11.53 -1.27
N ASP A 8 -7.30 11.11 -0.26
CA ASP A 8 -8.40 10.17 -0.39
C ASP A 8 -8.02 8.84 -1.06
N SER A 9 -6.75 8.44 -1.11
CA SER A 9 -6.31 7.22 -1.82
C SER A 9 -6.74 7.16 -3.29
N ARG A 10 -6.73 8.28 -4.02
CA ARG A 10 -7.22 8.34 -5.42
C ARG A 10 -6.36 7.54 -6.37
N MET A 11 -5.03 7.67 -6.27
CA MET A 11 -4.10 6.90 -7.10
C MET A 11 -4.25 5.41 -6.80
N LEU A 12 -4.27 5.04 -5.52
CA LEU A 12 -4.46 3.65 -5.10
C LEU A 12 -5.76 3.05 -5.64
N ARG A 13 -6.89 3.75 -5.46
CA ARG A 13 -8.20 3.28 -5.93
C ARG A 13 -8.25 3.20 -7.47
N GLY A 14 -7.63 4.15 -8.16
CA GLY A 14 -7.51 4.12 -9.63
C GLY A 14 -6.69 2.94 -10.13
N PHE A 15 -5.56 2.64 -9.49
CA PHE A 15 -4.75 1.46 -9.79
C PHE A 15 -5.56 0.17 -9.61
N LEU A 16 -6.18 -0.02 -8.44
CA LEU A 16 -6.95 -1.22 -8.13
C LEU A 16 -8.11 -1.41 -9.12
N GLY A 17 -8.91 -0.35 -9.35
CA GLY A 17 -10.08 -0.42 -10.24
C GLY A 17 -9.76 -0.69 -11.71
N GLY A 18 -8.52 -0.41 -12.16
CA GLY A 18 -8.09 -0.67 -13.53
C GLY A 18 -7.32 -1.98 -13.71
N LEU A 19 -6.72 -2.53 -12.65
CA LEU A 19 -5.72 -3.58 -12.76
C LEU A 19 -6.27 -4.86 -13.41
N ALA A 20 -7.43 -5.35 -12.98
CA ALA A 20 -7.99 -6.61 -13.47
C ALA A 20 -8.17 -6.64 -15.00
N ALA A 21 -8.54 -5.50 -15.60
CA ALA A 21 -8.73 -5.37 -17.05
C ALA A 21 -7.42 -5.38 -17.86
N HIS A 22 -6.28 -5.21 -17.21
CA HIS A 22 -4.95 -5.14 -17.83
C HIS A 22 -4.10 -6.39 -17.55
N LEU A 23 -4.61 -7.35 -16.79
CA LEU A 23 -3.91 -8.61 -16.52
C LEU A 23 -4.19 -9.61 -17.65
N GLU A 24 -3.13 -10.26 -18.11
CA GLU A 24 -3.22 -11.48 -18.91
C GLU A 24 -3.66 -12.67 -18.03
N ALA A 25 -4.02 -13.80 -18.65
CA ALA A 25 -4.27 -15.04 -17.93
C ALA A 25 -3.06 -15.40 -17.03
N ASP A 26 -3.34 -15.74 -15.77
CA ASP A 26 -2.33 -15.99 -14.72
C ASP A 26 -1.36 -14.83 -14.44
N GLY A 27 -1.68 -13.62 -14.93
CA GLY A 27 -0.89 -12.41 -14.70
C GLY A 27 -1.01 -11.86 -13.28
N GLU A 28 0.04 -11.17 -12.84
CA GLU A 28 0.09 -10.50 -11.53
C GLU A 28 0.28 -9.00 -11.66
N GLY A 29 -0.43 -8.26 -10.81
CA GLY A 29 -0.16 -6.85 -10.53
C GLY A 29 0.45 -6.70 -9.15
N TRP A 30 1.51 -5.91 -9.05
CA TRP A 30 2.28 -5.74 -7.82
C TRP A 30 2.10 -4.34 -7.26
N LEU A 31 1.58 -4.25 -6.03
CA LEU A 31 1.36 -3.00 -5.31
C LEU A 31 2.34 -2.89 -4.15
N ILE A 32 3.21 -1.88 -4.17
CA ILE A 32 4.12 -1.57 -3.07
C ILE A 32 3.57 -0.38 -2.30
N VAL A 33 3.25 -0.58 -1.01
CA VAL A 33 2.65 0.45 -0.17
C VAL A 33 3.09 0.32 1.29
N SER A 34 3.36 1.45 1.95
CA SER A 34 3.61 1.52 3.39
C SER A 34 2.29 1.55 4.17
N ASP A 35 2.26 0.92 5.34
CA ASP A 35 1.16 1.05 6.30
C ASP A 35 1.19 2.36 7.11
N LEU A 36 2.05 3.32 6.74
CA LEU A 36 2.06 4.65 7.34
C LEU A 36 0.67 5.32 7.30
N ALA A 37 -0.10 5.14 6.23
CA ALA A 37 -1.48 5.65 6.17
C ALA A 37 -2.40 5.02 7.22
N GLU A 38 -2.14 3.78 7.64
CA GLU A 38 -2.85 3.10 8.73
C GLU A 38 -2.43 3.71 10.08
N HIS A 39 -1.13 3.93 10.29
CA HIS A 39 -0.62 4.60 11.48
C HIS A 39 -1.12 6.03 11.65
N LEU A 40 -1.37 6.73 10.54
CA LEU A 40 -1.92 8.10 10.54
C LEU A 40 -3.45 8.15 10.56
N GLY A 41 -4.14 7.00 10.58
CA GLY A 41 -5.60 6.92 10.60
C GLY A 41 -6.28 7.39 9.30
N LEU A 42 -5.55 7.44 8.18
CA LEU A 42 -6.06 7.89 6.89
C LEU A 42 -6.80 6.79 6.12
N ARG A 43 -6.46 5.52 6.41
CA ARG A 43 -7.10 4.33 5.84
C ARG A 43 -6.69 3.12 6.68
N THR A 44 -7.62 2.25 7.01
CA THR A 44 -7.40 0.98 7.69
C THR A 44 -6.91 -0.12 6.74
N ARG A 45 -6.34 -1.20 7.31
CA ARG A 45 -6.03 -2.42 6.54
C ARG A 45 -7.28 -3.04 5.92
N ALA A 46 -8.39 -3.02 6.65
CA ALA A 46 -9.66 -3.61 6.21
C ALA A 46 -10.17 -2.91 4.95
N GLU A 47 -10.16 -1.58 4.91
CA GLU A 47 -10.54 -0.80 3.73
C GLU A 47 -9.67 -1.12 2.51
N LEU A 48 -8.34 -1.31 2.68
CA LEU A 48 -7.48 -1.74 1.57
C LEU A 48 -7.92 -3.09 1.00
N LEU A 49 -8.16 -4.08 1.88
CA LEU A 49 -8.54 -5.41 1.46
C LEU A 49 -9.91 -5.42 0.79
N GLU A 50 -10.86 -4.64 1.32
CA GLU A 50 -12.19 -4.45 0.73
C GLU A 50 -12.10 -3.80 -0.66
N TRP A 51 -11.23 -2.80 -0.85
CA TRP A 51 -11.03 -2.18 -2.16
C TRP A 51 -10.39 -3.15 -3.17
N ILE A 52 -9.46 -4.00 -2.73
CA ILE A 52 -8.88 -5.06 -3.58
C ILE A 52 -9.99 -6.02 -4.03
N GLU A 53 -10.80 -6.52 -3.11
CA GLU A 53 -11.89 -7.46 -3.41
C GLU A 53 -12.93 -6.83 -4.34
N THR A 54 -13.38 -5.61 -4.02
CA THR A 54 -14.36 -4.85 -4.81
C THR A 54 -13.87 -4.57 -6.24
N ALA A 55 -12.55 -4.46 -6.44
CA ALA A 55 -11.95 -4.30 -7.76
C ALA A 55 -11.87 -5.61 -8.58
N GLY A 56 -12.41 -6.72 -8.07
CA GLY A 56 -12.34 -8.03 -8.75
C GLY A 56 -10.94 -8.63 -8.71
N LEU A 57 -10.17 -8.31 -7.67
CA LEU A 57 -8.82 -8.81 -7.47
C LEU A 57 -8.77 -9.71 -6.22
N LYS A 58 -7.77 -10.59 -6.19
CA LYS A 58 -7.41 -11.40 -5.02
C LYS A 58 -5.95 -11.23 -4.64
N VAL A 59 -5.65 -11.37 -3.35
CA VAL A 59 -4.27 -11.34 -2.84
C VAL A 59 -3.64 -12.72 -2.99
N LEU A 60 -2.59 -12.83 -3.80
CA LEU A 60 -1.78 -14.04 -3.94
C LEU A 60 -0.70 -14.16 -2.87
N GLY A 61 -0.24 -13.03 -2.34
CA GLY A 61 0.77 -13.00 -1.30
C GLY A 61 1.16 -11.58 -0.90
N ARG A 62 1.90 -11.49 0.21
CA ARG A 62 2.42 -10.26 0.78
C ARG A 62 3.85 -10.49 1.26
N LEU A 63 4.74 -9.56 0.95
CA LEU A 63 6.12 -9.53 1.44
C LEU A 63 6.38 -8.19 2.13
N ASP A 64 7.00 -8.23 3.31
CA ASP A 64 7.16 -7.07 4.17
C ASP A 64 8.62 -6.71 4.37
N VAL A 65 8.89 -5.40 4.45
CA VAL A 65 10.20 -4.88 4.84
C VAL A 65 10.04 -3.72 5.83
N LYS A 66 10.98 -3.65 6.79
CA LYS A 66 11.08 -2.54 7.73
C LYS A 66 11.82 -1.36 7.10
N PRO A 67 11.53 -0.11 7.51
CA PRO A 67 12.19 1.08 7.02
C PRO A 67 13.68 1.06 7.36
N SER A 68 14.51 1.47 6.39
CA SER A 68 15.96 1.64 6.55
C SER A 68 16.41 3.10 6.36
N HIS A 69 15.47 4.04 6.26
CA HIS A 69 15.73 5.43 5.89
C HIS A 69 15.98 6.33 7.12
N PRO A 70 16.87 7.36 7.04
CA PRO A 70 17.23 8.23 8.17
C PRO A 70 16.07 8.88 8.94
N ARG A 71 14.96 9.20 8.27
CA ARG A 71 13.74 9.76 8.90
C ARG A 71 13.06 8.81 9.90
N ALA A 72 13.19 7.49 9.70
CA ALA A 72 12.71 6.51 10.66
C ALA A 72 13.57 6.47 11.93
N THR A 73 14.79 7.03 11.88
CA THR A 73 15.73 7.11 13.01
C THR A 73 15.90 8.53 13.56
N ASP A 74 15.24 9.53 12.99
CA ASP A 74 15.35 10.94 13.38
C ASP A 74 14.29 11.32 14.42
N PRO A 75 14.65 11.51 15.70
CA PRO A 75 13.69 11.83 16.75
C PRO A 75 13.08 13.23 16.64
N SER A 76 13.65 14.10 15.80
CA SER A 76 13.12 15.45 15.56
C SER A 76 12.00 15.48 14.52
N ASP A 77 11.77 14.35 13.83
CA ASP A 77 10.67 14.22 12.88
C ASP A 77 9.33 14.07 13.60
N THR A 78 8.33 14.87 13.24
CA THR A 78 7.00 14.84 13.87
C THR A 78 6.27 13.51 13.67
N LEU A 79 6.63 12.77 12.62
CA LEU A 79 6.10 11.45 12.32
C LEU A 79 7.09 10.34 12.69
N HIS A 80 8.15 10.64 13.46
CA HIS A 80 9.21 9.69 13.81
C HIS A 80 8.65 8.36 14.32
N ALA A 81 7.74 8.39 15.30
CA ALA A 81 7.16 7.18 15.87
C ALA A 81 6.42 6.33 14.83
N ALA A 82 5.66 6.96 13.93
CA ALA A 82 4.95 6.28 12.86
C ALA A 82 5.90 5.75 11.78
N ARG A 83 6.92 6.52 11.40
CA ARG A 83 7.95 6.11 10.43
C ARG A 83 8.92 5.07 10.96
N ALA A 84 9.15 5.02 12.26
CA ALA A 84 9.94 3.97 12.90
C ALA A 84 9.17 2.65 12.95
N ALA A 85 7.83 2.72 13.04
CA ALA A 85 6.95 1.57 13.12
C ALA A 85 6.46 1.07 11.75
N GLU A 86 6.54 1.89 10.70
CA GLU A 86 5.95 1.57 9.40
C GLU A 86 6.51 0.27 8.81
N ILE A 87 5.70 -0.40 8.01
CA ILE A 87 6.07 -1.56 7.20
C ILE A 87 5.70 -1.24 5.76
N THR A 88 6.69 -1.36 4.87
CA THR A 88 6.43 -1.34 3.43
C THR A 88 6.17 -2.76 2.97
N SER A 89 5.02 -2.97 2.34
CA SER A 89 4.58 -4.27 1.86
C SER A 89 4.50 -4.29 0.33
N LEU A 90 5.02 -5.35 -0.28
CA LEU A 90 4.70 -5.75 -1.64
C LEU A 90 3.50 -6.70 -1.60
N TRP A 91 2.39 -6.29 -2.21
CA TRP A 91 1.18 -7.07 -2.40
C TRP A 91 1.16 -7.63 -3.81
N ARG A 92 1.07 -8.95 -3.93
CA ARG A 92 0.90 -9.66 -5.20
C ARG A 92 -0.60 -9.88 -5.41
N LEU A 93 -1.14 -9.27 -6.47
CA LEU A 93 -2.56 -9.30 -6.80
C LEU A 93 -2.76 -10.00 -8.14
N ALA A 94 -3.87 -10.71 -8.28
CA ALA A 94 -4.33 -11.25 -9.56
C ALA A 94 -5.83 -11.02 -9.71
N ALA A 95 -6.34 -11.18 -10.93
CA ALA A 95 -7.79 -11.23 -11.16
C ALA A 95 -8.42 -12.35 -10.30
N ALA A 96 -9.56 -12.05 -9.69
CA ALA A 96 -10.27 -12.97 -8.81
C ALA A 96 -10.75 -14.22 -9.55
#